data_AF-A0A7J7J9C4-F1
#
_entry.id   AF-A0A7J7J9C4-F1
#
_cell.length_a   1.000
_cell.length_b   1.000
_cell.length_c   1.000
_cell.angle_alpha   90.00
_cell.angle_beta   90.00
_cell.angle_gamma   90.00
#
_symmetry.space_group_name_H-M   'P 1'
#
loop_
_entity.id
_entity.type
_entity.pdbx_description
1 polymer ?
#
loop_
_entity_poly.entity_id
_entity_poly.type
_entity_poly.pdbx_seq_one_letter_code
_entity_poly.pdbx_strand_id
1 'polypeptide(L)'
;MRRQLQYLCYIIATVCLCFACVILLISVECRLQLSMEDLYEILECSAEASDQQIKQKFKELARRYHPDHHVGGDTLTHQKIFVKINNAYGILKDPKLKKEYDIRYQHLQTYQELPVQDTVYFDDLDCDNSDAETQLYTYPCRCGDEYVLSEIDIQLKYQYAACLSCSLCIKILYSDENSLDNQPSICDSYKLSVNTT
;
A
#
# COMPACT_ATOMS: atom_id res chain seq x y z
N MET A 1 -50.92 -23.49 -26.33
CA MET A 1 -50.65 -22.08 -25.98
C MET A 1 -50.12 -21.87 -24.56
N ARG A 2 -50.70 -22.47 -23.50
CA ARG A 2 -50.22 -22.29 -22.10
C ARG A 2 -48.76 -22.70 -21.83
N ARG A 3 -48.28 -23.81 -22.45
CA ARG A 3 -46.88 -24.27 -22.29
C ARG A 3 -45.83 -23.31 -22.88
N GLN A 4 -46.16 -22.63 -23.97
CA GLN A 4 -45.28 -21.63 -24.60
C GLN A 4 -45.14 -20.39 -23.72
N LEU A 5 -46.22 -19.96 -23.08
CA LEU A 5 -46.21 -18.84 -22.14
C LEU A 5 -45.39 -19.17 -20.87
N GLN A 6 -45.53 -20.40 -20.37
CA GLN A 6 -44.78 -20.89 -19.21
C GLN A 6 -43.26 -20.99 -19.49
N TYR A 7 -42.88 -21.40 -20.71
CA TYR A 7 -41.48 -21.47 -21.13
C TYR A 7 -40.87 -20.07 -21.28
N LEU A 8 -41.63 -19.12 -21.83
CA LEU A 8 -41.20 -17.72 -21.93
C LEU A 8 -41.00 -17.08 -20.56
N CYS A 9 -41.90 -17.31 -19.60
CA CYS A 9 -41.74 -16.83 -18.22
C CYS A 9 -40.49 -17.42 -17.54
N TYR A 10 -40.19 -18.70 -17.79
CA TYR A 10 -38.99 -19.35 -17.26
C TYR A 10 -37.70 -18.76 -17.84
N ILE A 11 -37.67 -18.50 -19.16
CA ILE A 11 -36.53 -17.84 -19.81
C ILE A 11 -36.32 -16.43 -19.24
N ILE A 12 -37.39 -15.64 -19.12
CA ILE A 12 -37.27 -14.27 -18.57
C ILE A 12 -36.78 -14.31 -17.12
N ALA A 13 -37.32 -15.21 -16.30
CA ALA A 13 -36.91 -15.35 -14.90
C ALA A 13 -35.43 -15.76 -14.77
N THR A 14 -34.97 -16.71 -15.58
CA THR A 14 -33.56 -17.16 -15.57
C THR A 14 -32.60 -16.10 -16.10
N VAL A 15 -32.97 -15.35 -17.14
CA VAL A 15 -32.17 -14.22 -17.65
C VAL A 15 -32.10 -13.09 -16.62
N CYS A 16 -33.21 -12.75 -15.95
CA CYS A 16 -33.22 -11.77 -14.87
C CYS A 16 -32.39 -12.22 -13.67
N LEU A 17 -32.46 -13.51 -13.29
CA LEU A 17 -31.66 -14.07 -12.20
C LEU A 17 -30.17 -14.03 -12.53
N CYS A 18 -29.78 -14.39 -13.77
CA CYS A 18 -28.41 -14.28 -14.24
C CYS A 18 -27.93 -12.83 -14.29
N PHE A 19 -28.73 -11.89 -14.78
CA PHE A 19 -28.35 -10.48 -14.84
C PHE A 19 -28.19 -9.87 -13.44
N ALA A 20 -29.10 -10.19 -12.51
CA ALA A 20 -28.99 -9.79 -11.11
C ALA A 20 -27.77 -10.42 -10.42
N CYS A 21 -27.46 -11.70 -10.72
CA CYS A 21 -26.29 -12.39 -10.20
C CYS A 21 -25.00 -11.79 -10.77
N VAL A 22 -24.95 -11.47 -12.06
CA VAL A 22 -23.81 -10.79 -12.70
C VAL A 22 -23.63 -9.38 -12.13
N ILE A 23 -24.69 -8.62 -11.90
CA ILE A 23 -24.61 -7.30 -11.22
C ILE A 23 -24.10 -7.46 -9.78
N LEU A 24 -24.58 -8.47 -9.05
CA LEU A 24 -24.10 -8.77 -7.70
C LEU A 24 -22.63 -9.20 -7.70
N LEU A 25 -22.21 -10.03 -8.66
CA LEU A 25 -20.82 -10.46 -8.84
C LEU A 25 -19.92 -9.28 -9.20
N ILE A 26 -20.33 -8.41 -10.14
CA ILE A 26 -19.63 -7.15 -10.47
C ILE A 26 -19.54 -6.23 -9.25
N SER A 27 -20.57 -6.16 -8.40
CA SER A 27 -20.54 -5.37 -7.16
C SER A 27 -19.70 -5.99 -6.03
N VAL A 28 -19.43 -7.30 -6.09
CA VAL A 28 -18.58 -8.03 -5.14
C VAL A 28 -17.11 -8.01 -5.60
N GLU A 29 -16.85 -8.09 -6.90
CA GLU A 29 -15.51 -8.02 -7.49
C GLU A 29 -14.93 -6.59 -7.49
N CYS A 30 -15.76 -5.55 -7.42
CA CYS A 30 -15.30 -4.15 -7.30
C CYS A 30 -14.74 -3.79 -5.90
N ARG A 31 -14.62 -4.76 -4.98
CA ARG A 31 -14.24 -4.51 -3.58
C ARG A 31 -12.82 -4.93 -3.22
N LEU A 32 -11.93 -5.09 -4.19
CA LEU A 32 -10.49 -5.22 -3.95
C LEU A 32 -9.74 -4.03 -4.55
N GLN A 33 -9.91 -2.86 -3.93
CA GLN A 33 -8.96 -1.78 -4.09
C GLN A 33 -7.81 -2.04 -3.11
N LEU A 34 -6.79 -2.76 -3.57
CA LEU A 34 -5.48 -2.72 -2.92
C LEU A 34 -4.87 -1.36 -3.24
N SER A 35 -5.38 -0.31 -2.59
CA SER A 35 -4.77 1.01 -2.65
C SER A 35 -3.53 0.99 -1.77
N MET A 36 -2.38 1.26 -2.37
CA MET A 36 -1.20 1.71 -1.65
C MET A 36 -1.63 2.90 -0.78
N GLU A 37 -1.35 2.86 0.53
CA GLU A 37 -1.78 3.94 1.41
C GLU A 37 -0.85 5.14 1.21
N ASP A 38 -1.36 6.20 0.60
CA ASP A 38 -0.62 7.45 0.44
C ASP A 38 -0.39 8.08 1.82
N LEU A 39 0.87 8.36 2.14
CA LEU A 39 1.27 8.98 3.41
C LEU A 39 0.64 10.36 3.59
N TYR A 40 0.45 11.12 2.50
CA TYR A 40 -0.21 12.41 2.53
C TYR A 40 -1.72 12.26 2.81
N GLU A 41 -2.34 11.22 2.27
CA GLU A 41 -3.73 10.87 2.56
C GLU A 41 -3.91 10.39 4.00
N ILE A 42 -3.02 9.54 4.52
CA ILE A 42 -3.03 9.10 5.93
C ILE A 42 -2.96 10.29 6.90
N LEU A 43 -2.14 11.31 6.57
CA LEU A 43 -2.02 12.52 7.38
C LEU A 43 -3.06 13.60 7.05
N GLU A 44 -3.99 13.33 6.13
CA GLU A 44 -5.01 14.28 5.67
C GLU A 44 -4.39 15.63 5.26
N CYS A 45 -3.30 15.59 4.49
CA CYS A 45 -2.56 16.77 4.02
C CYS A 45 -2.19 16.70 2.53
N SER A 46 -1.88 17.86 1.94
CA SER A 46 -1.39 17.92 0.55
C SER A 46 0.07 17.44 0.45
N ALA A 47 0.48 16.92 -0.70
CA ALA A 47 1.89 16.69 -1.02
C ALA A 47 2.74 17.97 -0.98
N GLU A 48 2.09 19.13 -1.14
CA GLU A 48 2.72 20.46 -1.04
C GLU A 48 2.75 20.99 0.41
N ALA A 49 2.30 20.21 1.39
CA ALA A 49 2.24 20.64 2.78
C ALA A 49 3.64 20.92 3.35
N SER A 50 3.77 22.07 4.00
CA SER A 50 4.96 22.42 4.78
C SER A 50 5.13 21.48 5.98
N ASP A 51 6.36 21.33 6.45
CA ASP A 51 6.67 20.47 7.61
C ASP A 51 5.91 20.90 8.87
N GLN A 52 5.58 22.19 9.00
CA GLN A 52 4.74 22.71 10.06
C GLN A 52 3.30 22.20 9.97
N GLN A 53 2.72 22.18 8.76
CA GLN A 53 1.38 21.66 8.51
C GLN A 53 1.32 20.15 8.74
N ILE A 54 2.32 19.40 8.25
CA ILE A 54 2.44 17.95 8.47
C ILE A 54 2.49 17.65 9.98
N LYS A 55 3.31 18.38 10.73
CA LYS A 55 3.40 18.26 12.20
C LYS A 55 2.10 18.64 12.92
N GLN A 56 1.39 19.64 12.44
CA GLN A 56 0.12 20.06 13.01
C GLN A 56 -0.95 18.99 12.80
N LYS A 57 -1.05 18.45 11.58
CA LYS A 57 -1.98 17.37 11.22
C LYS A 57 -1.70 16.09 12.01
N PHE A 58 -0.44 15.69 12.12
CA PHE A 58 -0.05 14.58 12.98
C PHE A 58 -0.55 14.77 14.43
N LYS A 59 -0.39 15.94 15.03
CA LYS A 59 -0.86 16.21 16.41
C LYS A 59 -2.39 16.15 16.54
N GLU A 60 -3.11 16.59 15.52
CA GLU A 60 -4.57 16.53 15.49
C GLU A 60 -5.05 15.07 15.43
N LEU A 61 -4.50 14.30 14.49
CA LEU A 61 -4.82 12.89 14.28
C LEU A 61 -4.39 12.02 15.47
N ALA A 62 -3.20 12.25 16.03
CA ALA A 62 -2.69 11.52 17.19
C ALA A 62 -3.59 11.69 18.42
N ARG A 63 -4.20 12.86 18.62
CA ARG A 63 -5.18 13.07 19.71
C ARG A 63 -6.51 12.36 19.41
N ARG A 64 -6.96 12.42 18.16
CA ARG A 64 -8.22 11.79 17.74
C ARG A 64 -8.16 10.26 17.86
N TYR A 65 -7.03 9.64 17.52
CA TYR A 65 -6.88 8.19 17.47
C TYR A 65 -6.02 7.61 18.61
N HIS A 66 -5.74 8.39 19.67
CA HIS A 66 -4.93 7.91 20.79
C HIS A 66 -5.61 6.69 21.47
N PRO A 67 -4.87 5.59 21.74
CA PRO A 67 -5.46 4.37 22.31
C PRO A 67 -6.08 4.56 23.70
N ASP A 68 -5.63 5.58 24.45
CA ASP A 68 -6.14 5.89 25.80
C ASP A 68 -7.56 6.49 25.80
N HIS A 69 -8.00 7.07 24.68
CA HIS A 69 -9.32 7.72 24.61
C HIS A 69 -10.44 6.81 24.11
N HIS A 70 -10.11 5.60 23.62
CA HIS A 70 -11.06 4.71 22.95
C HIS A 70 -11.07 3.32 23.58
N VAL A 71 -11.86 3.17 24.65
CA VAL A 71 -12.10 1.89 25.34
C VAL A 71 -13.42 1.30 24.85
N GLY A 72 -13.38 0.20 24.08
CA GLY A 72 -14.59 -0.47 23.58
C GLY A 72 -14.36 -1.32 22.31
N GLY A 73 -15.43 -1.64 21.58
CA GLY A 73 -15.37 -2.49 20.39
C GLY A 73 -14.51 -1.95 19.24
N ASP A 74 -14.26 -0.64 19.20
CA ASP A 74 -13.51 0.03 18.14
C ASP A 74 -12.01 0.24 18.45
N THR A 75 -11.53 -0.26 19.60
CA THR A 75 -10.13 -0.04 20.06
C THR A 75 -9.10 -0.57 19.06
N LEU A 76 -9.33 -1.75 18.47
CA LEU A 76 -8.40 -2.36 17.50
C LEU A 76 -8.28 -1.51 16.23
N THR A 77 -9.39 -0.94 15.74
CA THR A 77 -9.40 -0.09 14.55
C THR A 77 -8.64 1.21 14.79
N HIS A 78 -8.88 1.86 15.93
CA HIS A 78 -8.19 3.10 16.30
C HIS A 78 -6.69 2.88 16.51
N GLN A 79 -6.31 1.76 17.13
CA GLN A 79 -4.91 1.37 17.28
C GLN A 79 -4.23 1.21 15.92
N LYS A 80 -4.85 0.52 14.95
CA LYS A 80 -4.29 0.36 13.60
C LYS A 80 -4.13 1.70 12.88
N ILE A 81 -5.12 2.57 12.96
CA ILE A 81 -5.04 3.91 12.36
C ILE A 81 -3.93 4.74 13.02
N PHE A 82 -3.80 4.68 14.35
CA PHE A 82 -2.75 5.37 15.08
C PHE A 82 -1.34 4.90 14.67
N VAL A 83 -1.15 3.59 14.46
CA VAL A 83 0.12 3.04 13.95
C VAL A 83 0.43 3.61 12.57
N LYS A 84 -0.55 3.64 11.66
CA LYS A 84 -0.37 4.21 10.31
C LYS A 84 0.01 5.69 10.34
N ILE A 85 -0.68 6.49 11.17
CA ILE A 85 -0.38 7.92 11.35
C ILE A 85 1.06 8.13 11.83
N ASN A 86 1.53 7.31 12.77
CA ASN A 86 2.91 7.40 13.26
C ASN A 86 3.93 7.02 12.18
N ASN A 87 3.66 5.95 11.43
CA ASN A 87 4.54 5.51 10.34
C ASN A 87 4.64 6.59 9.25
N ALA A 88 3.51 7.13 8.81
CA ALA A 88 3.46 8.21 7.82
C ALA A 88 4.22 9.46 8.29
N TYR A 89 4.00 9.88 9.53
CA TYR A 89 4.74 11.01 10.10
C TYR A 89 6.23 10.72 10.25
N GLY A 90 6.63 9.49 10.58
CA GLY A 90 8.04 9.09 10.69
C GLY A 90 8.81 9.33 9.38
N ILE A 91 8.22 8.94 8.26
CA ILE A 91 8.81 9.10 6.92
C ILE A 91 8.78 10.57 6.49
N LEU A 92 7.62 11.23 6.60
CA LEU A 92 7.44 12.62 6.12
C LEU A 92 8.16 13.66 6.99
N LYS A 93 8.57 13.32 8.21
CA LYS A 93 9.34 14.21 9.10
C LYS A 93 10.82 14.26 8.74
N ASP A 94 11.41 13.16 8.26
CA ASP A 94 12.82 13.11 7.89
C ASP A 94 13.02 13.67 6.48
N PRO A 95 13.82 14.73 6.27
CA PRO A 95 14.02 15.31 4.95
C PRO A 95 14.57 14.33 3.91
N LYS A 96 15.39 13.36 4.31
CA LYS A 96 15.95 12.35 3.39
C LYS A 96 14.86 11.38 2.94
N LEU A 97 14.13 10.81 3.91
CA LEU A 97 13.06 9.85 3.64
C LEU A 97 11.89 10.49 2.88
N LYS A 98 11.52 11.72 3.26
CA LYS A 98 10.52 12.53 2.56
C LYS A 98 10.91 12.75 1.10
N LYS A 99 12.17 13.10 0.83
CA LYS A 99 12.64 13.32 -0.56
C LYS A 99 12.54 12.04 -1.39
N GLU A 100 12.93 10.91 -0.83
CA GLU A 100 12.83 9.61 -1.51
C GLU A 100 11.36 9.25 -1.79
N TYR A 101 10.50 9.44 -0.80
CA TYR A 101 9.06 9.28 -0.95
C TYR A 101 8.48 10.23 -2.01
N ASP A 102 8.88 11.50 -2.04
CA ASP A 102 8.39 12.49 -3.01
C ASP A 102 8.79 12.16 -4.45
N ILE A 103 10.03 11.70 -4.65
CA ILE A 103 10.50 11.20 -5.95
C ILE A 103 9.61 10.04 -6.39
N ARG A 104 9.37 9.07 -5.49
CA ARG A 104 8.51 7.92 -5.76
C ARG A 104 7.05 8.32 -6.02
N TYR A 105 6.53 9.27 -5.25
CA TYR A 105 5.18 9.79 -5.36
C TYR A 105 4.91 10.44 -6.72
N GLN A 106 5.86 11.25 -7.21
CA GLN A 106 5.83 11.81 -8.58
C GLN A 106 5.88 10.72 -9.65
N HIS A 107 6.73 9.72 -9.43
CA HIS A 107 6.82 8.54 -10.27
C HIS A 107 5.45 7.85 -10.34
N LEU A 108 4.82 7.48 -9.22
CA LEU A 108 3.53 6.76 -9.12
C LEU A 108 2.37 7.47 -9.83
N GLN A 109 2.30 8.79 -9.77
CA GLN A 109 1.30 9.57 -10.52
C GLN A 109 1.43 9.39 -12.04
N THR A 110 2.60 8.96 -12.52
CA THR A 110 2.88 8.66 -13.94
C THR A 110 2.63 7.18 -14.29
N TYR A 111 2.64 6.26 -13.31
CA TYR A 111 2.56 4.79 -13.54
C TYR A 111 1.15 4.25 -13.83
N GLN A 112 0.12 5.09 -13.85
CA GLN A 112 -1.27 4.62 -13.89
C GLN A 112 -1.65 3.87 -15.21
N GLU A 113 -0.75 3.73 -16.18
CA GLU A 113 -0.96 2.95 -17.42
C GLU A 113 0.25 2.10 -17.89
N LEU A 114 1.25 1.78 -17.05
CA LEU A 114 2.40 1.00 -17.54
C LEU A 114 2.10 -0.51 -17.63
N PRO A 115 2.51 -1.19 -18.73
CA PRO A 115 2.25 -2.60 -18.92
C PRO A 115 3.07 -3.43 -17.93
N VAL A 116 2.38 -4.05 -16.97
CA VAL A 116 3.00 -4.97 -16.01
C VAL A 116 3.57 -6.16 -16.77
N GLN A 117 4.89 -6.33 -16.67
CA GLN A 117 5.65 -7.34 -17.38
C GLN A 117 5.60 -8.69 -16.65
N ASP A 118 5.63 -8.67 -15.32
CA ASP A 118 5.66 -9.88 -14.50
C ASP A 118 5.07 -9.65 -13.10
N THR A 119 4.69 -10.73 -12.42
CA THR A 119 4.25 -10.73 -11.02
C THR A 119 5.18 -11.62 -10.20
N VAL A 120 5.87 -11.03 -9.23
CA VAL A 120 6.98 -11.62 -8.47
C VAL A 120 6.62 -11.62 -6.98
N TYR A 121 6.98 -12.65 -6.23
CA TYR A 121 6.81 -12.64 -4.77
C TYR A 121 7.97 -11.92 -4.11
N PHE A 122 7.72 -11.23 -2.99
CA PHE A 122 8.78 -10.56 -2.23
C PHE A 122 9.92 -11.52 -1.86
N ASP A 123 9.57 -12.76 -1.53
CA ASP A 123 10.51 -13.82 -1.17
C ASP A 123 11.47 -14.22 -2.31
N ASP A 124 11.16 -13.83 -3.56
CA ASP A 124 11.97 -14.09 -4.75
C ASP A 124 12.92 -12.93 -5.10
N LEU A 125 12.94 -11.84 -4.32
CA LEU A 125 13.86 -10.73 -4.55
C LEU A 125 15.23 -11.02 -3.93
N ASP A 126 16.29 -10.72 -4.69
CA ASP A 126 17.65 -10.80 -4.19
C ASP A 126 17.91 -9.61 -3.26
N CYS A 127 18.60 -9.85 -2.14
CA CYS A 127 19.00 -8.78 -1.22
C CYS A 127 20.50 -8.52 -1.33
N ASP A 128 20.86 -7.34 -1.83
CA ASP A 128 22.24 -6.90 -1.91
C ASP A 128 22.66 -6.34 -0.55
N ASN A 129 23.36 -7.17 0.23
CA ASN A 129 23.93 -6.79 1.54
C ASN A 129 25.40 -6.35 1.41
N SER A 130 25.81 -5.83 0.25
CA SER A 130 27.20 -5.44 0.00
C SER A 130 27.67 -4.29 0.91
N ASP A 131 26.76 -3.41 1.29
CA ASP A 131 27.05 -2.23 2.09
C ASP A 131 26.22 -2.23 3.38
N ALA A 132 26.88 -2.15 4.53
CA ALA A 132 26.25 -2.26 5.86
C ALA A 132 25.23 -1.15 6.22
N GLU A 133 24.97 -0.22 5.30
CA GLU A 133 24.19 1.00 5.55
C GLU A 133 23.00 1.17 4.60
N THR A 134 22.92 0.44 3.47
CA THR A 134 21.79 0.54 2.52
C THR A 134 21.39 -0.84 2.03
N GLN A 135 20.34 -1.42 2.62
CA GLN A 135 19.79 -2.70 2.16
C GLN A 135 18.92 -2.45 0.92
N LEU A 136 19.34 -3.01 -0.22
CA LEU A 136 18.63 -2.93 -1.49
C LEU A 136 18.09 -4.31 -1.87
N TYR A 137 16.90 -4.32 -2.46
CA TYR A 137 16.26 -5.52 -2.99
C TYR A 137 16.18 -5.41 -4.51
N THR A 138 16.65 -6.44 -5.22
CA THR A 138 16.80 -6.43 -6.67
C THR A 138 16.08 -7.59 -7.34
N TYR A 139 15.65 -7.39 -8.58
CA TYR A 139 15.08 -8.44 -9.44
C TYR A 139 15.48 -8.21 -10.90
N PRO A 140 15.87 -9.25 -11.66
CA PRO A 140 16.36 -9.06 -13.03
C PRO A 140 15.26 -8.61 -13.99
N CYS A 141 15.58 -7.61 -14.81
CA CYS A 141 14.73 -7.15 -15.91
C CYS A 141 15.15 -7.79 -17.24
N ARG A 142 14.20 -7.97 -18.16
CA ARG A 142 14.45 -8.55 -19.49
C ARG A 142 15.36 -7.68 -20.37
N CYS A 143 15.53 -6.39 -20.03
CA CYS A 143 16.46 -5.50 -20.73
C CYS A 143 17.93 -5.71 -20.34
N GLY A 144 18.20 -6.46 -19.27
CA GLY A 144 19.54 -6.69 -18.74
C GLY A 144 19.89 -5.81 -17.53
N ASP A 145 19.04 -4.87 -17.13
CA ASP A 145 19.14 -4.13 -15.87
C ASP A 145 18.30 -4.79 -14.76
N GLU A 146 18.23 -4.15 -13.60
CA GLU A 146 17.49 -4.65 -12.44
C GLU A 146 16.36 -3.71 -12.03
N TYR A 147 15.28 -4.29 -11.54
CA TYR A 147 14.29 -3.61 -10.71
C TYR A 147 14.91 -3.44 -9.33
N VAL A 148 14.92 -2.23 -8.79
CA VAL A 148 15.54 -1.93 -7.50
C VAL A 148 14.49 -1.38 -6.55
N LEU A 149 14.43 -1.92 -5.35
CA LEU A 149 13.62 -1.44 -4.24
C LEU A 149 14.51 -1.13 -3.02
N SER A 150 14.24 -0.01 -2.38
CA SER A 150 14.89 0.35 -1.12
C SER A 150 14.18 -0.31 0.07
N GLU A 151 14.83 -0.28 1.23
CA GLU A 151 14.21 -0.72 2.48
C GLU A 151 12.88 0.01 2.76
N ILE A 152 12.80 1.31 2.45
CA ILE A 152 11.58 2.11 2.60
C ILE A 152 10.48 1.57 1.71
N ASP A 153 10.81 1.12 0.50
CA ASP A 153 9.82 0.59 -0.41
C ASP A 153 9.15 -0.67 0.14
N ILE A 154 9.97 -1.55 0.74
CA ILE A 154 9.51 -2.78 1.36
C ILE A 154 8.69 -2.49 2.62
N GLN A 155 9.12 -1.52 3.45
CA GLN A 155 8.39 -1.09 4.64
C GLN A 155 6.99 -0.55 4.30
N LEU A 156 6.88 0.19 3.19
CA LEU A 156 5.62 0.70 2.65
C LEU A 156 4.85 -0.34 1.82
N LYS A 157 5.39 -1.56 1.70
CA LYS A 157 4.83 -2.67 0.91
C LYS A 157 4.51 -2.27 -0.53
N TYR A 158 5.42 -1.55 -1.18
CA TYR A 158 5.28 -1.15 -2.58
C TYR A 158 5.02 -2.35 -3.49
N GLN A 159 3.90 -2.29 -4.19
CA GLN A 159 3.44 -3.37 -5.08
C GLN A 159 3.99 -3.26 -6.48
N TYR A 160 4.64 -2.15 -6.85
CA TYR A 160 5.14 -1.95 -8.20
C TYR A 160 6.57 -1.44 -8.15
N ALA A 161 7.44 -2.09 -8.91
CA ALA A 161 8.80 -1.63 -9.16
C ALA A 161 8.98 -1.41 -10.65
N ALA A 162 9.68 -0.33 -11.00
CA ALA A 162 9.91 0.06 -12.37
C ALA A 162 11.39 -0.07 -12.72
N CYS A 163 11.66 -0.58 -13.92
CA CYS A 163 13.02 -0.60 -14.44
C CYS A 163 13.39 0.79 -14.95
N LEU A 164 14.53 1.31 -14.52
CA LEU A 164 15.01 2.65 -14.90
C LEU A 164 15.38 2.74 -16.38
N SER A 165 15.64 1.60 -17.04
CA SER A 165 16.19 1.57 -18.40
C SER A 165 15.16 1.32 -19.50
N CYS A 166 14.05 0.63 -19.23
CA CYS A 166 13.12 0.20 -20.28
C CYS A 166 11.64 0.50 -19.99
N SER A 167 11.32 1.25 -18.94
CA SER A 167 9.96 1.64 -18.55
C SER A 167 9.01 0.47 -18.26
N LEU A 168 9.50 -0.77 -18.19
CA LEU A 168 8.72 -1.93 -17.76
C LEU A 168 8.53 -1.87 -16.24
N CYS A 169 7.45 -2.47 -15.76
CA CYS A 169 7.17 -2.61 -14.34
C CYS A 169 6.87 -4.07 -13.99
N ILE A 170 7.23 -4.45 -12.76
CA ILE A 170 6.81 -5.71 -12.15
C ILE A 170 5.84 -5.42 -11.01
N LYS A 171 4.93 -6.36 -10.77
CA LYS A 171 4.06 -6.36 -9.60
C LYS A 171 4.65 -7.26 -8.52
N ILE A 172 4.76 -6.75 -7.30
CA ILE A 172 5.31 -7.47 -6.15
C ILE A 172 4.17 -7.95 -5.27
N LEU A 173 4.17 -9.24 -4.94
CA LEU A 173 3.24 -9.88 -4.02
C LEU A 173 3.95 -10.15 -2.70
N TYR A 174 3.40 -9.61 -1.61
CA TYR A 174 3.86 -9.94 -0.26
C TYR A 174 3.00 -11.09 0.24
N SER A 175 3.62 -12.21 0.61
CA SER A 175 2.94 -13.37 1.20
C SER A 175 2.18 -12.91 2.45
N ASP A 176 0.85 -13.03 2.46
CA ASP A 176 0.00 -12.69 3.60
C ASP A 176 0.13 -13.77 4.70
N GLU A 177 1.29 -13.83 5.37
CA GLU A 177 1.36 -14.53 6.65
C GLU A 177 0.84 -13.60 7.75
N ASN A 178 -0.40 -13.90 8.15
CA ASN A 178 -1.20 -13.29 9.21
C ASN A 178 -1.86 -11.94 8.87
N SER A 179 -3.13 -12.05 8.47
CA SER A 179 -4.16 -11.22 9.08
C SER A 179 -3.92 -11.16 10.60
N LEU A 180 -3.80 -9.93 11.11
CA LEU A 180 -3.45 -9.51 12.48
C LEU A 180 -1.95 -9.18 12.70
N ASP A 181 -1.68 -7.89 12.61
CA ASP A 181 -1.05 -7.15 13.72
C ASP A 181 0.35 -7.60 14.15
N ASN A 182 1.36 -7.37 13.31
CA ASN A 182 2.71 -7.03 13.76
C ASN A 182 3.56 -6.54 12.57
N GLN A 183 3.41 -5.26 12.22
CA GLN A 183 4.55 -4.55 11.62
C GLN A 183 5.57 -4.34 12.74
N PRO A 184 6.84 -4.79 12.61
CA PRO A 184 7.88 -4.31 13.51
C PRO A 184 7.93 -2.80 13.36
N SER A 185 7.61 -2.12 14.46
CA SER A 185 7.60 -0.68 14.53
C SER A 185 9.02 -0.14 14.29
N ILE A 186 9.14 0.82 13.37
CA ILE A 186 10.36 1.62 13.11
C ILE A 186 10.87 2.32 14.39
N CYS A 187 10.09 2.32 15.49
CA CYS A 187 10.46 2.94 16.75
C CYS A 187 11.45 2.14 17.63
N ASP A 188 11.75 0.87 17.32
CA ASP A 188 12.64 0.05 18.16
C ASP A 188 14.09 -0.06 17.62
N SER A 189 14.32 0.18 16.32
CA SER A 189 15.67 0.22 15.76
C SER A 189 16.34 1.60 15.86
N TYR A 190 15.59 2.71 15.85
CA TYR A 190 16.17 4.05 16.01
C TYR A 190 16.57 4.39 17.47
N LYS A 191 16.18 3.57 18.47
CA LYS A 191 16.53 3.82 19.87
C LYS A 191 17.90 3.30 20.29
N LEU A 192 18.58 2.48 19.48
CA LEU A 192 19.94 2.01 19.80
C LEU A 192 21.08 2.86 19.23
N SER A 193 20.83 3.74 18.26
CA SER A 193 21.89 4.60 17.67
C SER A 193 22.00 5.99 18.28
N VAL A 194 21.13 6.39 19.22
CA VAL A 194 21.09 7.78 19.77
C VAL A 194 21.49 7.86 21.25
N ASN A 195 21.85 6.75 21.91
CA ASN A 195 22.27 6.75 23.32
C ASN A 195 23.74 6.33 23.55
N THR A 196 24.58 6.41 22.52
CA THR A 196 26.04 6.20 22.69
C THR A 196 26.84 7.26 21.93
N THR A 197 26.61 8.53 22.24
CA THR A 197 27.67 9.56 22.28
C THR A 197 27.22 10.75 23.10
#